data_AF-A0A959K7Q8-F1
#
_entry.id   AF-A0A959K7Q8-F1
#
_cell.length_a   1.000
_cell.length_b   1.000
_cell.length_c   1.000
_cell.angle_alpha   90.00
_cell.angle_beta   90.00
_cell.angle_gamma   90.00
#
_symmetry.space_group_name_H-M   'P 1'
#
loop_
_entity.id
_entity.type
_entity.pdbx_description
1 polymer ?
#
loop_
_entity_poly.entity_id
_entity_poly.type
_entity_poly.pdbx_seq_one_letter_code
_entity_poly.pdbx_strand_id
1 'polypeptide(L)'
;MSKVRLLLLVVGVLTVLNVILLAIVFSSVFSGSNSQEAMQRREDRQIREIFQFDDNQMQAFLDSKDRHGTAIRPLQIKLQQASEQYYLFPDEASDQKSLLLDSIMDYSRQIYLLNDRHFDEIRKICRPDQLKHVNGLIIDLLRRPPESRRRGKVNPPKSSDMH
;
A
#
# COMPACT_ATOMS: atom_id res chain seq x y z
N MET A 1 48.42 35.06 15.68
CA MET A 1 47.51 34.71 14.54
C MET A 1 46.57 35.89 14.32
N SER A 2 46.57 36.50 13.14
CA SER A 2 45.77 37.71 12.89
C SER A 2 44.26 37.40 12.95
N LYS A 3 43.47 38.30 13.56
CA LYS A 3 42.00 38.18 13.71
C LYS A 3 41.30 37.87 12.38
N VAL A 4 41.87 38.36 11.28
CA VAL A 4 41.42 38.12 9.90
C VAL A 4 41.57 36.64 9.49
N ARG A 5 42.65 35.96 9.87
CA ARG A 5 42.82 34.52 9.58
C ARG A 5 41.84 33.64 10.35
N LEU A 6 41.50 34.05 11.57
CA LEU A 6 40.49 33.36 12.38
C LEU A 6 39.08 33.55 11.81
N LEU A 7 38.73 34.78 11.40
CA LEU A 7 37.46 35.05 10.73
C LEU A 7 37.33 34.27 9.41
N LEU A 8 38.40 34.21 8.60
CA LEU A 8 38.43 33.42 7.37
C LEU A 8 38.23 31.92 7.63
N LEU A 9 38.83 31.38 8.68
CA LEU A 9 38.67 29.97 9.06
C LEU A 9 37.22 29.69 9.49
N VAL A 10 36.64 30.54 10.33
CA VAL A 10 35.26 30.38 10.82
C VAL A 10 34.26 30.50 9.66
N VAL A 11 34.42 31.48 8.77
CA VAL A 11 33.58 31.64 7.58
C VAL A 11 33.73 30.42 6.65
N GLY A 12 34.95 29.92 6.45
CA GLY A 12 35.20 28.72 5.64
C GLY A 12 34.47 27.49 6.20
N VAL A 13 34.60 27.21 7.49
CA VAL A 13 33.91 26.08 8.15
C VAL A 13 32.39 26.23 8.04
N LEU A 14 31.86 27.43 8.29
CA LEU A 14 30.43 27.69 8.22
C LEU A 14 29.90 27.51 6.79
N THR A 15 30.67 27.89 5.78
CA THR A 15 30.30 27.71 4.37
C THR A 15 30.26 26.24 4.00
N VAL A 16 31.28 25.47 4.40
CA VAL A 16 31.33 24.01 4.16
C VAL A 16 30.14 23.31 4.80
N LEU A 17 29.80 23.68 6.05
CA LEU A 17 28.66 23.09 6.76
C LEU A 17 27.33 23.36 6.05
N ASN A 18 27.13 24.60 5.57
CA ASN A 18 25.93 24.97 4.81
C ASN A 18 25.84 24.24 3.46
N VAL A 19 26.97 24.03 2.77
CA VAL A 19 27.01 23.26 1.51
C VAL A 19 26.68 21.79 1.75
N ILE A 20 27.17 21.19 2.84
CA ILE A 20 26.82 19.81 3.22
C ILE A 20 25.33 19.68 3.53
N LEU A 21 24.77 20.63 4.29
CA LEU A 21 23.33 20.66 4.59
C LEU A 21 22.49 20.78 3.32
N LEU A 22 22.88 21.66 2.39
CA LEU A 22 22.22 21.79 1.09
C LEU A 22 22.31 20.49 0.28
N ALA A 23 23.46 19.80 0.27
CA ALA A 23 23.61 18.52 -0.41
C ALA A 23 22.71 17.42 0.19
N ILE A 24 22.55 17.38 1.51
CA ILE A 24 21.64 16.43 2.20
C ILE A 24 20.17 16.76 1.88
N VAL A 25 19.80 18.03 1.91
CA VAL A 25 18.42 18.46 1.59
C VAL A 25 18.11 18.21 0.11
N PHE A 26 19.02 18.54 -0.82
CA PHE A 26 18.82 18.26 -2.24
C PHE A 26 18.78 16.76 -2.55
N SER A 27 19.67 15.95 -1.95
CA SER A 27 19.65 14.50 -2.17
C SER A 27 18.38 13.84 -1.62
N SER A 28 17.86 14.29 -0.48
CA SER A 28 16.61 13.75 0.09
C SER A 28 15.35 14.22 -0.66
N VAL A 29 15.34 15.42 -1.22
CA VAL A 29 14.21 15.95 -2.02
C VAL A 29 14.20 15.34 -3.44
N PHE A 30 15.36 15.08 -4.04
CA PHE A 30 15.44 14.49 -5.40
C PHE A 30 15.42 12.95 -5.42
N SER A 31 15.75 12.26 -4.31
CA SER A 31 15.74 10.79 -4.21
C SER A 31 14.38 10.22 -3.78
N GLY A 32 13.29 10.73 -4.35
CA GLY A 32 11.92 10.24 -4.11
C GLY A 32 11.67 8.78 -4.51
N SER A 33 12.66 8.07 -5.09
CA SER A 33 12.57 6.67 -5.50
C SER A 33 13.18 5.65 -4.53
N ASN A 34 14.05 6.07 -3.59
CA ASN A 34 14.79 5.14 -2.73
C ASN A 34 13.92 4.49 -1.63
N SER A 35 12.80 5.11 -1.25
CA SER A 35 11.89 4.56 -0.24
C SER A 35 11.06 3.39 -0.78
N GLN A 36 10.65 3.46 -2.06
CA GLN A 36 9.81 2.45 -2.68
C GLN A 36 10.61 1.17 -2.97
N GLU A 37 11.83 1.28 -3.49
CA GLU A 37 12.70 0.12 -3.68
C GLU A 37 13.08 -0.56 -2.35
N ALA A 38 13.37 0.23 -1.32
CA ALA A 38 13.70 -0.31 0.01
C ALA A 38 12.49 -1.03 0.64
N MET A 39 11.28 -0.52 0.41
CA MET A 39 10.05 -1.15 0.87
C MET A 39 9.77 -2.45 0.10
N GLN A 40 9.90 -2.43 -1.22
CA GLN A 40 9.68 -3.60 -2.07
C GLN A 40 10.65 -4.74 -1.73
N ARG A 41 11.93 -4.43 -1.51
CA ARG A 41 12.93 -5.43 -1.06
C ARG A 41 12.58 -6.05 0.30
N ARG A 42 11.92 -5.31 1.19
CA ARG A 42 11.48 -5.85 2.50
C ARG A 42 10.28 -6.78 2.32
N GLU A 43 9.31 -6.40 1.51
CA GLU A 43 8.16 -7.23 1.18
C GLU A 43 8.60 -8.54 0.52
N ASP A 44 9.47 -8.46 -0.49
CA ASP A 44 9.97 -9.63 -1.21
C ASP A 44 10.78 -10.57 -0.31
N ARG A 45 11.45 -10.03 0.72
CA ARG A 45 12.14 -10.84 1.74
C ARG A 45 11.15 -11.55 2.66
N GLN A 46 10.15 -10.83 3.16
CA GLN A 46 9.11 -11.40 4.02
C GLN A 46 8.34 -12.51 3.32
N ILE A 47 7.98 -12.33 2.05
CA ILE A 47 7.28 -13.35 1.26
C ILE A 47 8.16 -14.58 1.06
N ARG A 48 9.46 -14.39 0.80
CA ARG A 48 10.43 -15.49 0.71
C ARG A 48 10.52 -16.27 2.02
N GLU A 49 10.58 -15.58 3.15
CA GLU A 49 10.68 -16.21 4.48
C GLU A 49 9.39 -16.94 4.87
N ILE A 50 8.23 -16.36 4.56
CA ILE A 50 6.92 -16.91 4.91
C ILE A 50 6.57 -18.11 4.02
N PHE A 51 6.70 -17.98 2.70
CA PHE A 51 6.29 -19.02 1.74
C PHE A 51 7.42 -20.01 1.40
N GLN A 52 8.65 -19.72 1.82
CA GLN A 52 9.85 -20.50 1.50
C GLN A 52 10.06 -20.69 -0.02
N PHE A 53 9.73 -19.66 -0.80
CA PHE A 53 9.89 -19.68 -2.24
C PHE A 53 11.36 -19.65 -2.64
N ASP A 54 11.70 -20.49 -3.62
CA ASP A 54 12.96 -20.37 -4.36
C ASP A 54 12.90 -19.19 -5.36
N ASP A 55 14.01 -18.89 -6.02
CA ASP A 55 14.10 -17.74 -6.92
C ASP A 55 13.16 -17.86 -8.14
N ASN A 56 12.93 -19.07 -8.65
CA ASN A 56 12.01 -19.30 -9.77
C ASN A 56 10.55 -19.13 -9.32
N GLN A 57 10.21 -19.66 -8.15
CA GLN A 57 8.90 -19.48 -7.53
C GLN A 57 8.61 -18.02 -7.20
N MET A 58 9.61 -17.30 -6.70
CA MET A 58 9.48 -15.87 -6.39
C MET A 58 9.21 -15.05 -7.64
N GLN A 59 9.91 -15.32 -8.75
CA GLN A 59 9.66 -14.62 -10.01
C GLN A 59 8.23 -14.87 -10.51
N ALA A 60 7.78 -16.12 -10.54
CA ALA A 60 6.42 -16.46 -10.94
C ALA A 60 5.35 -15.85 -10.01
N PHE A 61 5.65 -15.76 -8.71
CA PHE A 61 4.78 -15.13 -7.73
C PHE A 61 4.66 -13.62 -7.96
N LEU A 62 5.77 -12.92 -8.21
CA LEU A 62 5.77 -11.48 -8.47
C LEU A 62 4.95 -11.15 -9.72
N ASP A 63 5.08 -11.96 -10.78
CA ASP A 63 4.29 -11.80 -12.01
C ASP A 63 2.79 -12.07 -11.78
N SER A 64 2.44 -13.07 -10.96
CA SER A 64 1.05 -13.30 -10.55
C SER A 64 0.50 -12.15 -9.69
N LYS A 65 1.31 -11.64 -8.75
CA LYS A 65 0.95 -10.51 -7.87
C LYS A 65 0.65 -9.25 -8.67
N ASP A 66 1.50 -8.91 -9.63
CA ASP A 66 1.34 -7.70 -10.45
C ASP A 66 0.09 -7.76 -11.33
N ARG A 67 -0.14 -8.91 -11.99
CA ARG A 67 -1.37 -9.16 -12.77
C ARG A 67 -2.62 -9.07 -11.91
N HIS A 68 -2.61 -9.70 -10.74
CA HIS A 68 -3.73 -9.62 -9.80
C HIS A 68 -3.97 -8.19 -9.31
N GLY A 69 -2.91 -7.47 -8.92
CA GLY A 69 -2.98 -6.07 -8.49
C GLY A 69 -3.57 -5.15 -9.55
N THR A 70 -3.17 -5.33 -10.81
CA THR A 70 -3.69 -4.56 -11.95
C THR A 70 -5.17 -4.85 -12.21
N ALA A 71 -5.59 -6.11 -12.05
CA ALA A 71 -6.99 -6.52 -12.26
C ALA A 71 -7.92 -6.09 -11.10
N ILE A 72 -7.47 -6.17 -9.85
CA ILE A 72 -8.33 -5.94 -8.68
C ILE A 72 -8.50 -4.46 -8.34
N ARG A 73 -7.48 -3.62 -8.56
CA ARG A 73 -7.48 -2.20 -8.23
C ARG A 73 -8.68 -1.43 -8.81
N PRO A 74 -9.04 -1.54 -10.11
CA PRO A 74 -10.19 -0.82 -10.65
C PRO A 74 -11.51 -1.27 -9.99
N LEU A 75 -11.66 -2.55 -9.65
CA LEU A 75 -12.86 -3.05 -9.00
C LEU A 75 -12.99 -2.54 -7.56
N GLN A 76 -11.88 -2.45 -6.82
CA GLN A 76 -11.87 -1.87 -5.48
C GLN A 76 -12.27 -0.39 -5.50
N ILE A 77 -11.78 0.38 -6.49
CA ILE A 77 -12.16 1.79 -6.66
C ILE A 77 -13.66 1.90 -6.95
N LYS A 78 -14.19 1.10 -7.88
CA LYS A 78 -15.62 1.08 -8.22
C LYS A 78 -16.49 0.69 -7.02
N LEU A 79 -16.09 -0.33 -6.27
CA LEU A 79 -16.77 -0.77 -5.05
C LEU A 79 -16.81 0.35 -4.01
N GLN A 80 -15.67 1.03 -3.79
CA GLN A 80 -15.60 2.16 -2.87
C GLN A 80 -16.52 3.30 -3.30
N GLN A 81 -16.47 3.70 -4.58
CA GLN A 81 -17.30 4.77 -5.13
C GLN A 81 -18.80 4.46 -5.05
N ALA A 82 -19.20 3.24 -5.43
CA ALA A 82 -20.58 2.81 -5.35
C ALA A 82 -21.07 2.76 -3.89
N SER A 83 -20.22 2.31 -2.96
CA SER A 83 -20.53 2.31 -1.52
C SER A 83 -20.68 3.72 -0.97
N GLU A 84 -19.77 4.63 -1.30
CA GLU A 84 -19.85 6.04 -0.90
C GLU A 84 -21.13 6.69 -1.42
N GLN A 85 -21.47 6.49 -2.70
CA GLN A 85 -22.71 6.99 -3.29
C GLN A 85 -23.94 6.40 -2.57
N TYR A 86 -23.97 5.08 -2.33
CA TYR A 86 -25.10 4.43 -1.67
C TYR A 86 -25.44 5.08 -0.32
N TYR A 87 -24.45 5.43 0.49
CA TYR A 87 -24.67 6.10 1.77
C TYR A 87 -24.97 7.60 1.67
N LEU A 88 -24.57 8.26 0.58
CA LEU A 88 -24.84 9.68 0.35
C LEU A 88 -26.23 9.95 -0.26
N PHE A 89 -26.84 8.97 -0.93
CA PHE A 89 -28.18 9.12 -1.50
C PHE A 89 -29.26 9.18 -0.41
N PRO A 90 -30.24 10.10 -0.51
CA PRO A 90 -31.38 10.14 0.40
C PRO A 90 -32.26 8.89 0.23
N ASP A 91 -32.97 8.51 1.31
CA ASP A 91 -33.79 7.28 1.33
C ASP A 91 -34.97 7.30 0.34
N GLU A 92 -35.41 8.49 -0.07
CA GLU A 92 -36.45 8.70 -1.07
C GLU A 92 -36.01 8.27 -2.49
N ALA A 93 -34.70 8.11 -2.72
CA ALA A 93 -34.12 7.64 -3.98
C ALA A 93 -33.97 6.11 -4.02
N SER A 94 -35.06 5.39 -3.71
CA SER A 94 -35.05 3.93 -3.51
C SER A 94 -34.53 3.15 -4.73
N ASP A 95 -34.93 3.55 -5.94
CA ASP A 95 -34.50 2.89 -7.18
C ASP A 95 -32.99 3.06 -7.42
N GLN A 96 -32.45 4.28 -7.23
CA GLN A 96 -31.03 4.56 -7.38
C GLN A 96 -30.20 3.82 -6.31
N LYS A 97 -30.70 3.76 -5.07
CA LYS A 97 -30.07 2.96 -4.00
C LYS A 97 -30.05 1.47 -4.35
N SER A 98 -31.13 0.94 -4.92
CA SER A 98 -31.18 -0.46 -5.36
C SER A 98 -30.14 -0.75 -6.44
N LEU A 99 -30.03 0.11 -7.46
CA LEU A 99 -29.02 -0.05 -8.52
C LEU A 99 -27.57 0.02 -8.00
N LEU A 100 -27.32 0.90 -7.03
CA LEU A 100 -26.01 0.98 -6.37
C LEU A 100 -25.72 -0.27 -5.54
N LEU A 101 -26.71 -0.82 -4.84
CA LEU A 101 -26.57 -2.07 -4.09
C LEU A 101 -26.25 -3.25 -5.02
N ASP A 102 -26.95 -3.37 -6.14
CA ASP A 102 -26.68 -4.40 -7.15
C ASP A 102 -25.24 -4.27 -7.68
N SER A 103 -24.79 -3.04 -7.95
CA SER A 103 -23.42 -2.77 -8.38
C SER A 103 -22.39 -3.16 -7.30
N ILE A 104 -22.65 -2.83 -6.03
CA ILE A 104 -21.80 -3.22 -4.89
C ILE A 104 -21.68 -4.74 -4.79
N MET A 105 -22.80 -5.46 -4.92
CA MET A 105 -22.84 -6.92 -4.88
C MET A 105 -22.06 -7.54 -6.05
N ASP A 106 -22.21 -6.98 -7.24
CA ASP A 106 -21.49 -7.46 -8.42
C ASP A 106 -19.97 -7.23 -8.31
N TYR A 107 -19.53 -6.02 -7.95
CA TYR A 107 -18.10 -5.74 -7.76
C TYR A 107 -17.49 -6.59 -6.65
N SER A 108 -18.21 -6.79 -5.55
CA SER A 108 -17.77 -7.66 -4.46
C SER A 108 -17.58 -9.10 -4.95
N ARG A 109 -18.55 -9.63 -5.71
CA ARG A 109 -18.46 -10.97 -6.31
C ARG A 109 -17.24 -11.08 -7.23
N GLN A 110 -17.02 -10.11 -8.11
CA GLN A 110 -15.88 -10.11 -9.02
C GLN A 110 -14.54 -10.10 -8.27
N ILE A 111 -14.44 -9.33 -7.18
CA ILE A 111 -13.25 -9.31 -6.31
C ILE A 111 -13.02 -10.70 -5.67
N TYR A 112 -14.06 -11.34 -5.13
CA TYR A 112 -13.93 -12.69 -4.58
C TYR A 112 -13.45 -13.72 -5.61
N LEU A 113 -14.00 -13.67 -6.83
CA LEU A 113 -13.58 -14.57 -7.92
C LEU A 113 -12.13 -14.33 -8.36
N LEU A 114 -11.68 -13.07 -8.38
CA LEU A 114 -10.28 -12.74 -8.68
C LEU A 114 -9.33 -13.21 -7.58
N ASN A 115 -9.72 -13.06 -6.31
CA ASN A 115 -8.93 -13.54 -5.18
C ASN A 115 -8.79 -15.06 -5.21
N ASP A 116 -9.89 -15.77 -5.44
CA ASP A 116 -9.91 -17.23 -5.54
C ASP A 116 -8.97 -17.73 -6.65
N ARG A 117 -9.08 -17.14 -7.85
CA ARG A 117 -8.19 -17.44 -8.97
C ARG A 117 -6.72 -17.16 -8.64
N HIS A 118 -6.42 -16.06 -7.96
CA HIS A 118 -5.05 -15.73 -7.56
C HIS A 118 -4.50 -16.74 -6.54
N PHE A 119 -5.30 -17.18 -5.58
CA PHE A 119 -4.89 -18.24 -4.66
C PHE A 119 -4.62 -19.56 -5.39
N ASP A 120 -5.39 -19.90 -6.41
CA ASP A 120 -5.11 -21.07 -7.26
C ASP A 120 -3.82 -20.92 -8.06
N GLU A 121 -3.51 -19.73 -8.57
CA GLU A 121 -2.21 -19.46 -9.20
C GLU A 121 -1.06 -19.63 -8.21
N ILE A 122 -1.19 -19.10 -6.99
CA ILE A 122 -0.18 -19.26 -5.94
C ILE A 122 0.03 -20.75 -5.62
N ARG A 123 -1.05 -21.52 -5.49
CA ARG A 123 -0.96 -22.98 -5.25
C ARG A 123 -0.19 -23.70 -6.36
N LYS A 124 -0.34 -23.29 -7.62
CA LYS A 124 0.40 -23.87 -8.76
C LYS A 124 1.90 -23.55 -8.75
N ILE A 125 2.30 -22.44 -8.14
CA ILE A 125 3.71 -22.06 -7.98
C ILE A 125 4.37 -22.88 -6.86
N CYS A 126 3.59 -23.27 -5.85
CA CYS A 126 4.08 -24.00 -4.69
C CYS A 126 4.42 -25.46 -5.03
N ARG A 127 5.45 -25.99 -4.36
CA ARG A 127 5.70 -27.43 -4.35
C ARG A 127 4.68 -28.17 -3.46
N PRO A 128 4.46 -29.48 -3.66
CA PRO A 128 3.48 -30.24 -2.90
C PRO A 128 3.67 -30.20 -1.38
N ASP A 129 4.92 -30.15 -0.91
CA ASP A 129 5.30 -30.03 0.50
C ASP A 129 4.93 -28.66 1.10
N GLN A 130 4.90 -27.61 0.29
CA GLN A 130 4.58 -26.24 0.72
C GLN A 130 3.07 -25.97 0.82
N LEU A 131 2.24 -26.70 0.06
CA LEU A 131 0.79 -26.45 -0.06
C LEU A 131 0.07 -26.38 1.28
N LYS A 132 0.43 -27.25 2.24
CA LYS A 132 -0.20 -27.28 3.56
C LYS A 132 0.08 -25.99 4.35
N HIS A 133 1.30 -25.47 4.28
CA HIS A 133 1.69 -24.24 4.94
C HIS A 133 1.00 -23.03 4.29
N VAL A 134 1.04 -22.96 2.95
CA VAL A 134 0.43 -21.89 2.16
C VAL A 134 -1.07 -21.79 2.36
N ASN A 135 -1.79 -22.92 2.39
CA ASN A 135 -3.22 -22.91 2.67
C ASN A 135 -3.54 -22.36 4.08
N GLY A 136 -2.70 -22.66 5.08
CA GLY A 136 -2.82 -22.07 6.42
C GLY A 136 -2.64 -20.55 6.40
N LEU A 137 -1.61 -20.07 5.70
CA LEU A 137 -1.32 -18.65 5.55
C LEU A 137 -2.47 -17.89 4.87
N ILE A 138 -3.07 -18.47 3.83
CA ILE A 138 -4.23 -17.86 3.13
C ILE A 138 -5.40 -17.68 4.10
N ILE A 139 -5.70 -18.69 4.92
CA ILE A 139 -6.77 -18.61 5.92
C ILE A 139 -6.47 -17.52 6.96
N ASP A 140 -5.24 -17.43 7.44
CA ASP A 140 -4.83 -16.41 8.40
C ASP A 140 -4.89 -15.00 7.79
N LEU A 141 -4.55 -14.86 6.50
CA LEU A 141 -4.69 -13.62 5.73
C LEU A 141 -6.15 -13.16 5.65
N LEU A 142 -7.08 -14.09 5.41
CA LEU A 142 -8.52 -13.79 5.37
C LEU A 142 -9.09 -13.43 6.74
N ARG A 143 -8.48 -13.90 7.83
CA ARG A 143 -8.88 -13.57 9.20
C ARG A 143 -8.27 -12.27 9.71
N ARG A 144 -7.18 -11.80 9.09
CA ARG A 144 -6.52 -10.58 9.52
C ARG A 144 -7.46 -9.40 9.28
N PRO A 145 -7.85 -8.65 10.33
CA PRO A 145 -8.62 -7.44 10.12
C PRO A 145 -7.84 -6.52 9.19
N PRO A 146 -8.50 -5.76 8.30
CA PRO A 146 -7.81 -4.79 7.45
C PRO A 146 -7.02 -3.89 8.39
N GLU A 147 -5.69 -3.97 8.29
CA GLU A 147 -4.80 -3.17 9.11
C GLU A 147 -5.25 -1.74 8.88
N SER A 148 -5.76 -1.09 9.93
CA SER A 148 -6.31 0.25 9.82
C SER A 148 -5.23 1.06 9.13
N ARG A 149 -5.46 1.44 7.86
CA ARG A 149 -4.61 2.42 7.18
C ARG A 149 -4.37 3.46 8.26
N ARG A 150 -3.11 3.74 8.59
CA ARG A 150 -2.74 4.85 9.47
C ARG A 150 -3.23 6.13 8.77
N ARG A 151 -4.54 6.36 8.79
CA ARG A 151 -5.23 7.58 8.45
C ARG A 151 -4.70 8.51 9.51
N GLY A 152 -3.85 9.45 9.10
CA GLY A 152 -3.52 10.59 9.94
C GLY A 152 -4.81 11.08 10.58
N LYS A 153 -4.78 11.28 11.90
CA LYS A 153 -5.88 11.75 12.74
C LYS A 153 -6.74 12.77 11.98
N VAL A 154 -7.86 12.33 11.42
CA VAL A 154 -8.93 13.25 11.04
C VAL A 154 -9.64 13.53 12.36
N ASN A 155 -9.31 14.67 12.97
CA ASN A 155 -10.05 15.13 14.13
C ASN A 155 -11.52 15.32 13.71
N PRO A 156 -12.50 14.81 14.47
CA PRO A 156 -13.90 15.10 14.19
C PRO A 156 -14.15 16.62 14.27
N PRO A 157 -15.03 17.18 13.43
CA PRO A 157 -15.41 18.58 13.54
C PRO A 157 -15.99 18.83 14.94
N LYS A 158 -15.49 19.86 15.63
CA LYS A 158 -16.02 20.28 16.92
C LYS A 158 -17.50 20.65 16.74
N SER A 159 -18.37 19.95 17.45
CA SER A 159 -19.76 20.35 17.67
C SER A 159 -19.77 21.59 18.54
N SER A 160 -19.58 22.76 17.94
CA SER A 160 -19.91 24.04 18.54
C SER A 160 -20.39 24.90 17.40
N ASP A 161 -21.72 24.89 17.22
CA ASP A 161 -22.56 26.00 16.76
C ASP A 161 -23.99 25.45 16.61
N MET A 162 -24.62 25.16 17.74
CA MET A 162 -26.06 25.05 17.86
C MET A 162 -26.46 25.48 19.27
N HIS A 163 -26.44 26.79 19.49
CA HIS A 163 -27.20 27.48 20.51
C HIS A 163 -27.68 28.81 19.92
#